data_AF-A0A644THL9-F1
#
_entry.id   AF-A0A644THL9-F1
#
_cell.length_a   1.000
_cell.length_b   1.000
_cell.length_c   1.000
_cell.angle_alpha   90.00
_cell.angle_beta   90.00
_cell.angle_gamma   90.00
#
_symmetry.space_group_name_H-M   'P 1'
#
loop_
_entity.id
_entity.type
_entity.pdbx_description
1 polymer ?
#
loop_
_entity_poly.entity_id
_entity_poly.type
_entity_poly.pdbx_seq_one_letter_code
_entity_poly.pdbx_strand_id
1 'polypeptide(L)'
;MADMKDMNEGRSGRPEMDQGDGRRDQDDRGGPRKGKGFFKKKVCKFCTQKAHIDYKDSDTLRRYTTERGKILPRRITGTCSKHQRELAVNIKRARSLALLPYVVK
;
A
#
# COMPACT_ATOMS: atom_id res chain seq x y z
N MET A 1 -8.53 12.78 -74.56
CA MET A 1 -8.02 13.37 -73.31
C MET A 1 -9.05 13.09 -72.23
N ALA A 2 -8.80 12.06 -71.43
CA ALA A 2 -9.59 11.68 -70.28
C ALA A 2 -8.69 11.90 -69.07
N ASP A 3 -9.03 12.81 -68.16
CA ASP A 3 -8.25 13.02 -66.94
C ASP A 3 -9.13 13.49 -65.76
N MET A 4 -9.23 12.58 -64.77
CA MET A 4 -8.89 12.84 -63.36
C MET A 4 -9.70 13.93 -62.62
N LYS A 5 -10.85 13.55 -62.08
CA LYS A 5 -11.38 14.13 -60.82
C LYS A 5 -12.10 13.05 -60.03
N ASP A 6 -11.26 12.24 -59.40
CA ASP A 6 -11.45 11.50 -58.14
C ASP A 6 -12.71 11.89 -57.36
N MET A 7 -13.60 10.94 -57.10
CA MET A 7 -13.60 10.19 -55.84
C MET A 7 -13.57 11.12 -54.63
N ASN A 8 -14.75 11.35 -54.02
CA ASN A 8 -14.97 11.49 -52.56
C ASN A 8 -16.09 12.48 -52.24
N GLU A 9 -17.33 12.01 -52.10
CA GLU A 9 -18.26 12.55 -51.10
C GLU A 9 -19.12 11.38 -50.56
N GLY A 10 -18.46 10.53 -49.76
CA GLY A 10 -19.10 9.47 -49.03
C GLY A 10 -20.01 10.03 -47.94
N ARG A 11 -21.31 9.72 -48.05
CA ARG A 11 -22.19 9.27 -46.95
C ARG A 11 -21.95 9.93 -45.58
N SER A 12 -22.48 11.12 -45.36
CA SER A 12 -22.75 11.63 -44.01
C SER A 12 -24.20 11.35 -43.63
N GLY A 13 -24.55 10.08 -43.45
CA GLY A 13 -25.78 9.65 -42.78
C GLY A 13 -25.40 9.00 -41.46
N ARG A 14 -25.37 9.77 -40.36
CA ARG A 14 -25.24 9.20 -39.02
C ARG A 14 -26.59 8.61 -38.61
N PRO A 15 -26.73 7.29 -38.38
CA PRO A 15 -27.95 6.74 -37.83
C PRO A 15 -28.10 7.10 -36.35
N GLU A 16 -29.36 7.34 -35.97
CA GLU A 16 -29.87 7.63 -34.65
C GLU A 16 -29.50 6.52 -33.65
N MET A 17 -28.94 6.91 -32.50
CA MET A 17 -28.61 5.99 -31.41
C MET A 17 -29.85 5.78 -30.52
N ASP A 18 -30.47 4.62 -30.72
CA ASP A 18 -31.53 4.01 -29.91
C ASP A 18 -31.16 4.02 -28.42
N GLN A 19 -31.94 4.75 -27.63
CA GLN A 19 -31.79 4.84 -26.17
C GLN A 19 -32.39 3.58 -25.55
N GLY A 20 -31.61 2.50 -25.54
CA GLY A 20 -31.96 1.26 -24.84
C GLY A 20 -31.88 1.39 -23.32
N ASP A 21 -32.99 1.07 -22.67
CA ASP A 21 -33.26 1.19 -21.24
C ASP A 21 -32.52 0.09 -20.44
N GLY A 22 -31.27 0.35 -20.09
CA GLY A 22 -30.50 -0.52 -19.19
C GLY A 22 -30.97 -0.38 -17.74
N ARG A 23 -31.94 -1.19 -17.33
CA ARG A 23 -32.26 -1.46 -15.92
C ARG A 23 -30.98 -1.88 -15.20
N ARG A 24 -30.37 -0.97 -14.43
CA ARG A 24 -29.26 -1.31 -13.54
C ARG A 24 -29.81 -2.00 -12.31
N ASP A 25 -29.68 -3.32 -12.36
CA ASP A 25 -29.70 -4.22 -11.22
C ASP A 25 -28.91 -3.65 -10.03
N GLN A 26 -29.67 -3.25 -9.00
CA GLN A 26 -29.48 -3.74 -7.63
C GLN A 26 -28.09 -3.51 -6.98
N ASP A 27 -27.78 -2.26 -6.65
CA ASP A 27 -26.66 -1.87 -5.77
C ASP A 27 -27.09 -1.71 -4.28
N ASP A 28 -28.09 -2.46 -3.82
CA ASP A 28 -28.62 -2.41 -2.44
C ASP A 28 -28.05 -3.48 -1.49
N ARG A 29 -26.71 -3.57 -1.36
CA ARG A 29 -26.07 -4.25 -0.20
C ARG A 29 -24.85 -3.51 0.36
N GLY A 30 -24.94 -2.19 0.46
CA GLY A 30 -24.06 -1.38 1.31
C GLY A 30 -24.43 -1.49 2.79
N GLY A 31 -24.34 -2.68 3.39
CA GLY A 31 -24.58 -2.86 4.83
C GLY A 31 -23.67 -1.96 5.70
N PRO A 32 -24.11 -1.50 6.89
CA PRO A 32 -23.32 -0.62 7.74
C PRO A 32 -21.99 -1.29 8.07
N ARG A 33 -20.87 -0.65 7.70
CA ARG A 33 -19.52 -1.16 7.97
C ARG A 33 -19.31 -1.30 9.48
N LYS A 34 -19.61 -2.50 9.98
CA LYS A 34 -19.52 -2.91 11.39
C LYS A 34 -18.20 -2.42 11.97
N GLY A 35 -18.31 -1.53 12.96
CA GLY A 35 -17.26 -0.98 13.82
C GLY A 35 -15.82 -1.15 13.34
N LYS A 36 -15.26 -0.11 12.72
CA LYS A 36 -13.81 0.10 12.75
C LYS A 36 -13.41 0.16 14.23
N GLY A 37 -12.95 -0.97 14.77
CA GLY A 37 -12.44 -1.05 16.12
C GLY A 37 -11.46 0.11 16.31
N PHE A 38 -11.75 0.98 17.27
CA PHE A 38 -10.94 2.14 17.57
C PHE A 38 -9.61 1.65 18.14
N PHE A 39 -8.69 1.24 17.25
CA PHE A 39 -7.31 1.06 17.63
C PHE A 39 -6.80 2.44 18.03
N LYS A 40 -6.71 2.65 19.36
CA LYS A 40 -6.12 3.85 19.95
C LYS A 40 -4.79 4.12 19.24
N LYS A 41 -4.70 5.28 18.58
CA LYS A 41 -3.51 5.68 17.83
C LYS A 41 -2.35 5.74 18.82
N LYS A 42 -1.47 4.73 18.79
CA LYS A 42 -0.25 4.73 19.58
C LYS A 42 0.71 5.77 18.99
N VAL A 43 1.32 6.55 19.87
CA VAL A 43 2.32 7.55 19.49
C VAL A 43 3.62 6.84 19.14
N CYS A 44 4.28 7.28 18.06
CA CYS A 44 5.55 6.71 17.64
C CYS A 44 6.67 7.14 18.59
N LYS A 45 7.28 6.16 19.26
CA LYS A 45 8.41 6.37 20.18
C LYS A 45 9.60 7.09 19.53
N PHE A 46 9.91 6.77 18.27
CA PHE A 46 11.00 7.41 17.53
C PHE A 46 10.71 8.89 17.20
N CYS A 47 9.45 9.24 16.94
CA CYS A 47 9.09 10.64 16.70
C CYS A 47 9.24 11.51 17.96
N THR A 48 8.89 10.98 19.13
CA THR A 48 8.99 11.73 20.40
C THR A 48 10.42 11.83 20.88
N GLN A 49 11.22 10.78 20.70
CA GLN A 49 12.61 10.73 21.16
C GLN A 49 13.59 11.31 20.13
N LYS A 50 13.13 11.61 18.89
CA LYS A 50 13.98 12.02 17.75
C LYS A 50 15.21 11.13 17.57
N ALA A 51 15.08 9.86 17.91
CA ALA A 51 16.16 8.90 17.83
C ALA A 51 16.34 8.43 16.38
N HIS A 52 17.57 8.45 15.89
CA HIS A 52 17.93 7.86 14.61
C HIS A 52 17.94 6.33 14.72
N ILE A 53 17.52 5.66 13.65
CA ILE A 53 17.45 4.21 13.57
C ILE A 53 18.67 3.74 12.78
N ASP A 54 19.65 3.19 13.48
CA ASP A 54 20.84 2.62 12.88
C ASP A 54 20.85 1.09 12.99
N TYR A 55 21.49 0.42 12.05
CA TYR A 55 21.62 -1.04 12.04
C TYR A 55 22.64 -1.56 13.07
N LYS A 56 23.48 -0.66 13.61
CA LYS A 56 24.54 -0.99 14.58
C LYS A 56 23.97 -1.28 15.97
N ASP A 57 22.86 -0.63 16.32
CA ASP A 57 22.24 -0.74 17.64
C ASP A 57 21.31 -1.96 17.71
N SER A 58 21.87 -3.15 17.89
CA SER A 58 21.10 -4.39 17.98
C SER A 58 20.06 -4.37 19.11
N ASP A 59 20.32 -3.66 20.22
CA ASP A 59 19.42 -3.62 21.38
C ASP A 59 18.10 -2.90 21.09
N THR A 60 18.16 -1.84 20.28
CA THR A 60 16.94 -1.13 19.87
C THR A 60 16.15 -1.99 18.89
N LEU A 61 16.81 -2.60 17.92
CA LEU A 61 16.20 -3.42 16.88
C LEU A 61 15.60 -4.71 17.43
N ARG A 62 16.24 -5.34 18.43
CA ARG A 62 15.74 -6.54 19.11
C ARG A 62 14.34 -6.34 19.70
N ARG A 63 14.03 -5.14 20.21
CA ARG A 63 12.69 -4.78 20.73
C ARG A 63 11.61 -4.74 19.65
N TYR A 64 11.99 -4.59 18.38
CA TYR A 64 11.08 -4.57 17.22
C TYR A 64 11.04 -5.91 16.48
N THR A 65 11.74 -6.92 16.98
CA THR A 65 11.66 -8.30 16.50
C THR A 65 10.94 -9.19 17.50
N THR A 66 10.24 -10.22 17.01
CA THR A 66 9.73 -11.29 17.86
C THR A 66 10.85 -12.22 18.28
N GLU A 67 10.61 -13.07 19.27
CA GLU A 67 11.52 -14.15 19.66
C GLU A 67 11.88 -15.06 18.48
N ARG A 68 10.92 -15.29 17.57
CA ARG A 68 11.13 -16.04 16.32
C ARG A 68 11.93 -15.30 15.25
N GLY A 69 12.41 -14.08 15.55
CA GLY A 69 13.14 -13.24 14.61
C GLY A 69 12.28 -12.52 13.57
N LYS A 70 10.94 -12.56 13.64
CA LYS A 70 10.06 -11.84 12.68
C LYS A 70 9.97 -10.35 13.05
N ILE A 71 9.80 -9.48 12.06
CA ILE A 71 9.63 -8.03 12.30
C ILE A 71 8.22 -7.79 12.84
N LEU A 72 8.10 -7.07 13.96
CA LEU A 72 6.81 -6.71 14.54
C LEU A 72 6.06 -5.71 13.64
N PRO A 73 4.76 -5.93 13.39
CA PRO A 73 3.96 -5.03 12.58
C PRO A 73 3.66 -3.72 13.33
N ARG A 74 3.49 -2.65 12.56
CA ARG A 74 3.18 -1.29 13.04
C ARG A 74 2.05 -1.22 14.07
N ARG A 75 1.02 -2.07 13.94
CA ARG A 75 -0.14 -2.10 14.85
C ARG A 75 0.23 -2.42 16.31
N ILE A 76 1.29 -3.19 16.51
CA ILE A 76 1.76 -3.56 17.85
C ILE A 76 2.69 -2.47 18.39
N THR A 77 3.67 -2.08 17.57
CA THR A 77 4.78 -1.18 17.95
C THR A 77 4.37 0.29 18.01
N GLY A 78 3.34 0.70 17.27
CA GLY A 78 2.87 2.09 17.22
C GLY A 78 3.81 3.05 16.47
N THR A 79 4.74 2.54 15.66
CA THR A 79 5.70 3.36 14.90
C THR A 79 5.02 4.16 13.77
N CYS A 80 5.63 5.26 13.32
CA CYS A 80 5.17 5.98 12.13
C CYS A 80 5.50 5.18 10.86
N SER A 81 4.74 5.39 9.78
CA SER A 81 4.97 4.67 8.51
C SER A 81 6.36 4.92 7.93
N LYS A 82 6.91 6.12 8.10
CA LYS A 82 8.28 6.49 7.69
C LYS A 82 9.32 5.65 8.45
N HIS A 83 9.29 5.74 9.78
CA HIS A 83 10.18 4.97 10.65
C HIS A 83 10.03 3.46 10.51
N GLN A 84 8.83 2.93 10.22
CA GLN A 84 8.65 1.50 9.98
C GLN A 84 9.39 1.02 8.72
N ARG A 85 9.44 1.84 7.65
CA ARG A 85 10.19 1.52 6.43
C ARG A 85 11.69 1.53 6.70
N GLU A 86 12.17 2.55 7.41
CA GLU A 86 13.57 2.67 7.82
C GLU A 86 14.00 1.52 8.75
N LEU A 87 13.18 1.19 9.76
CA LEU A 87 13.40 0.01 10.62
C LEU A 87 13.50 -1.26 9.81
N ALA A 88 12.59 -1.49 8.86
CA ALA A 88 12.63 -2.71 8.05
C ALA A 88 13.92 -2.81 7.21
N VAL A 89 14.43 -1.69 6.69
CA VAL A 89 15.71 -1.64 5.95
C VAL A 89 16.87 -1.92 6.89
N ASN A 90 16.92 -1.27 8.05
CA ASN A 90 18.01 -1.44 9.01
C ASN A 90 18.02 -2.84 9.64
N ILE A 91 16.85 -3.43 9.94
CA ILE A 91 16.77 -4.81 10.42
C ILE A 91 17.29 -5.78 9.37
N LYS A 92 16.97 -5.58 8.09
CA LYS A 92 17.51 -6.42 7.01
C LYS A 92 19.04 -6.31 6.91
N ARG A 93 19.59 -5.09 7.02
CA ARG A 93 21.05 -4.86 7.06
C ARG A 93 21.71 -5.49 8.29
N ALA A 94 21.09 -5.36 9.46
CA ALA A 94 21.59 -5.99 10.69
C ALA A 94 21.62 -7.52 10.58
N ARG A 95 20.65 -8.13 9.89
CA ARG A 95 20.64 -9.58 9.62
C ARG A 95 21.72 -10.01 8.64
N SER A 96 22.04 -9.22 7.61
CA SER A 96 23.17 -9.54 6.72
C SER A 96 24.53 -9.49 7.42
N LEU A 97 24.63 -8.68 8.49
CA LEU A 97 25.84 -8.56 9.32
C LEU A 97 25.84 -9.52 10.52
N ALA A 98 24.90 -10.47 10.58
CA ALA A 98 24.75 -11.45 11.67
C ALA A 98 24.50 -10.85 13.08
N LEU A 99 24.09 -9.59 13.19
CA LEU A 99 23.72 -8.96 14.48
C LEU A 99 22.36 -9.45 14.99
N LEU A 100 21.48 -9.89 14.08
CA LEU A 100 20.15 -10.42 14.39
C LEU A 100 19.92 -11.74 13.65
N PRO A 101 19.27 -12.74 14.29
CA PRO A 101 18.96 -14.00 13.64
C PRO A 101 17.80 -13.88 12.64
N TYR A 102 17.84 -14.67 11.58
CA TYR A 102 16.72 -14.84 10.64
C TYR A 102 15.63 -15.74 11.22
N VAL A 103 16.04 -16.81 11.91
CA VAL A 103 15.19 -17.80 12.56
C VAL A 103 15.92 -18.23 13.83
N VAL A 104 15.21 -18.18 14.96
CA VAL A 104 15.67 -18.81 16.21
C VAL A 104 15.04 -20.21 16.20
N LYS A 105 15.88 -21.25 16.27
CA LYS A 105 15.44 -22.65 16.35
C LYS A 105 14.88 -22.96 17.73
#